data_AF-A0A954N638-F1
#
_entry.id   AF-A0A954N638-F1
#
_cell.length_a   1.000
_cell.length_b   1.000
_cell.length_c   1.000
_cell.angle_alpha   90.00
_cell.angle_beta   90.00
_cell.angle_gamma   90.00
#
_symmetry.space_group_name_H-M   'P 1'
#
loop_
_entity.id
_entity.type
_entity.pdbx_description
1 polymer ?
#
loop_
_entity_poly.entity_id
_entity_poly.type
_entity_poly.pdbx_seq_one_letter_code
_entity_poly.pdbx_strand_id
1 'polypeptide(L)'
;MHAAFGSTQLFDNHFNISNYQKILAYLVPLVGLLLEYTRAYQAEVSLRATEEQFRVAKGVQRDLLPRSSPEIPGFDIAGVSIPAEMVGGDYFDFIPMKDDCLGIVVADVSGHDLGASIFMGQTRAYLRALAQLKNSVPEVMHDLNQFLMEDARDQRFVTIVLA
;
A
#
# COMPACT_ATOMS: atom_id res chain seq x y z
N MET A 1 8.28 -15.93 81.01
CA MET A 1 9.09 -17.06 81.50
C MET A 1 9.06 -18.13 80.41
N HIS A 2 10.20 -18.33 79.75
CA HIS A 2 10.56 -19.43 78.84
C HIS A 2 9.69 -19.66 77.58
N ALA A 3 10.11 -19.20 76.41
CA ALA A 3 11.15 -19.78 75.55
C ALA A 3 10.71 -21.06 74.82
N ALA A 4 10.40 -20.91 73.54
CA ALA A 4 10.63 -21.92 72.51
C ALA A 4 10.68 -21.24 71.12
N PHE A 5 11.68 -20.37 70.94
CA PHE A 5 12.26 -20.15 69.62
C PHE A 5 12.91 -21.45 69.17
N GLY A 6 12.60 -21.91 67.94
CA GLY A 6 13.41 -22.91 67.25
C GLY A 6 12.61 -24.09 66.72
N SER A 7 12.34 -24.08 65.41
CA SER A 7 12.68 -25.21 64.51
C SER A 7 12.20 -24.87 63.10
N THR A 8 13.01 -24.08 62.39
CA THR A 8 13.68 -24.42 61.13
C THR A 8 13.21 -25.64 60.32
N GLN A 9 11.91 -25.94 60.22
CA GLN A 9 11.37 -27.06 59.42
C GLN A 9 10.57 -26.63 58.18
N LEU A 10 10.38 -25.33 57.96
CA LEU A 10 9.84 -24.82 56.68
C LEU A 10 10.93 -24.71 55.58
N PHE A 11 12.18 -25.01 55.91
CA PHE A 11 13.33 -24.97 55.01
C PHE A 11 14.17 -26.27 55.03
N ASP A 12 13.54 -27.44 55.21
CA ASP A 12 14.25 -28.73 55.18
C ASP A 12 14.36 -29.28 53.73
N ASN A 13 15.52 -29.00 53.11
CA ASN A 13 16.41 -29.94 52.42
C ASN A 13 15.83 -31.18 51.70
N HIS A 14 14.83 -31.01 50.84
CA HIS A 14 14.70 -31.80 49.60
C HIS A 14 14.74 -30.86 48.39
N PHE A 15 15.85 -30.14 48.26
CA PHE A 15 16.20 -29.39 47.05
C PHE A 15 16.60 -30.38 45.94
N ASN A 16 15.60 -31.10 45.43
CA ASN A 16 15.78 -32.23 44.54
C ASN A 16 16.06 -31.74 43.11
N ILE A 17 17.24 -32.03 42.58
CA ILE A 17 17.66 -31.75 41.19
C ILE A 17 16.59 -32.20 40.17
N SER A 18 15.84 -33.26 40.48
CA SER A 18 14.72 -33.75 39.67
C SER A 18 13.59 -32.72 39.48
N ASN A 19 13.29 -31.90 40.50
CA ASN A 19 12.27 -30.86 40.40
C ASN A 19 12.73 -29.71 39.50
N TYR A 20 14.01 -29.36 39.52
CA TYR A 20 14.60 -28.37 38.61
C TYR A 20 14.57 -28.83 37.15
N GLN A 21 14.91 -30.10 36.90
CA GLN A 21 14.83 -30.68 35.56
C GLN A 21 13.41 -30.67 35.01
N LYS A 22 12.41 -30.98 35.84
CA LYS A 22 10.99 -30.92 35.44
C LYS A 22 10.54 -29.50 35.13
N ILE A 23 10.90 -28.52 35.97
CA ILE A 23 10.59 -27.11 35.71
C ILE A 23 11.19 -26.69 34.38
N LEU A 24 12.47 -26.95 34.13
CA LEU A 24 13.11 -26.61 32.85
C LEU A 24 12.47 -27.33 31.66
N ALA A 25 12.12 -28.62 31.80
CA ALA A 25 11.48 -29.41 30.76
C ALA A 25 10.11 -28.88 30.33
N TYR A 26 9.36 -28.21 31.22
CA TYR A 26 8.08 -27.58 30.88
C TYR A 26 8.22 -26.12 30.49
N LEU A 27 9.10 -25.38 31.16
CA LEU A 27 9.20 -23.94 31.02
C LEU A 27 9.87 -23.55 29.69
N VAL A 28 10.88 -24.32 29.24
CA VAL A 28 11.54 -24.06 27.95
C VAL A 28 10.59 -24.21 26.76
N PRO A 29 9.82 -25.32 26.59
CA PRO A 29 8.82 -25.42 25.53
C PRO A 29 7.71 -24.38 25.65
N LEU A 30 7.26 -24.07 26.87
CA LEU A 30 6.21 -23.08 27.10
C LEU A 30 6.66 -21.69 26.64
N VAL A 31 7.88 -21.27 26.97
CA VAL A 31 8.46 -20.01 26.50
C VAL A 31 8.64 -20.02 24.98
N GLY A 32 9.11 -21.13 24.41
CA GLY A 32 9.21 -21.30 22.96
C GLY A 32 7.86 -21.08 22.26
N LEU A 33 6.80 -21.73 22.76
CA LEU A 33 5.44 -21.58 22.24
C LEU A 33 4.93 -20.13 22.36
N LEU A 34 5.17 -19.47 23.49
CA LEU A 34 4.77 -18.07 23.68
C LEU A 34 5.51 -17.12 22.72
N LEU A 35 6.81 -17.36 22.47
CA LEU A 35 7.58 -16.59 21.50
C LEU A 35 7.08 -16.82 20.06
N GLU A 36 6.77 -18.06 19.70
CA GLU A 36 6.22 -18.38 18.38
C GLU A 36 4.82 -17.77 18.19
N TYR A 37 3.96 -17.87 19.21
CA TYR A 37 2.64 -17.24 19.22
C TYR A 37 2.73 -15.72 19.04
N THR A 38 3.62 -15.05 19.80
CA THR A 38 3.77 -13.59 19.69
C THR A 38 4.29 -13.15 18.32
N ARG A 39 5.23 -13.91 17.73
CA ARG A 39 5.71 -13.66 16.36
C ARG A 39 4.60 -13.83 15.32
N ALA A 40 3.85 -14.93 15.38
CA ALA A 40 2.75 -15.19 14.47
C ALA A 40 1.68 -14.09 14.57
N TYR A 41 1.33 -13.70 15.80
CA TYR A 41 0.38 -12.62 16.05
C TYR A 41 0.88 -11.27 15.51
N GLN A 42 2.16 -10.93 15.71
CA GLN A 42 2.74 -9.70 15.15
C GLN A 42 2.75 -9.70 13.63
N ALA A 43 3.09 -10.83 13.01
CA ALA A 43 3.04 -10.98 11.56
C ALA A 43 1.62 -10.76 11.03
N GLU A 44 0.62 -11.36 11.68
CA GLU A 44 -0.79 -11.18 11.32
C GLU A 44 -1.25 -9.72 11.47
N VAL A 45 -0.93 -9.06 12.59
CA VAL A 45 -1.25 -7.64 12.80
C VAL A 45 -0.59 -6.75 11.74
N SER A 46 0.67 -7.02 11.40
CA SER A 46 1.39 -6.26 10.38
C SER A 46 0.77 -6.42 8.99
N LEU A 47 0.39 -7.64 8.62
CA LEU A 47 -0.27 -7.93 7.36
C LEU A 47 -1.61 -7.20 7.26
N ARG A 48 -2.44 -7.30 8.31
CA ARG A 48 -3.75 -6.61 8.37
C ARG A 48 -3.59 -5.09 8.26
N ALA A 49 -2.58 -4.52 8.90
CA ALA A 49 -2.31 -3.09 8.81
C ALA A 49 -1.93 -2.67 7.38
N THR A 50 -1.09 -3.46 6.70
CA THR A 50 -0.72 -3.23 5.30
C THR A 50 -1.92 -3.39 4.37
N GLU A 51 -2.75 -4.43 4.55
CA GLU A 51 -3.99 -4.62 3.79
C GLU A 51 -4.95 -3.44 3.92
N GLU A 52 -5.07 -2.89 5.13
CA GLU A 52 -5.90 -1.71 5.37
C GLU A 52 -5.39 -0.47 4.64
N GLN A 53 -4.07 -0.23 4.65
CA GLN A 53 -3.44 0.86 3.92
C GLN A 53 -3.71 0.75 2.40
N PHE A 54 -3.56 -0.46 1.85
CA PHE A 54 -3.86 -0.72 0.45
C PHE A 54 -5.35 -0.57 0.13
N ARG A 55 -6.25 -0.98 1.04
CA ARG A 55 -7.70 -0.81 0.86
C ARG A 55 -8.08 0.66 0.71
N VAL A 56 -7.52 1.52 1.57
CA VAL A 56 -7.73 2.98 1.48
C VAL A 56 -7.16 3.53 0.17
N ALA A 57 -5.93 3.15 -0.18
CA ALA A 57 -5.29 3.57 -1.42
C ALA A 57 -6.08 3.17 -2.67
N LYS A 58 -6.63 1.95 -2.71
CA LYS A 58 -7.49 1.47 -3.78
C LYS A 58 -8.76 2.31 -3.93
N GLY A 59 -9.35 2.72 -2.81
CA GLY A 59 -10.50 3.64 -2.80
C GLY A 59 -10.16 4.97 -3.48
N VAL A 60 -9.04 5.58 -3.08
CA VAL A 60 -8.54 6.83 -3.68
C VAL A 60 -8.24 6.64 -5.17
N GLN A 61 -7.53 5.59 -5.55
CA GLN A 61 -7.18 5.34 -6.95
C GLN A 61 -8.42 5.15 -7.83
N ARG A 62 -9.43 4.42 -7.33
CA ARG A 62 -10.69 4.24 -8.04
C ARG A 62 -11.41 5.58 -8.26
N ASP A 63 -11.35 6.48 -7.28
CA ASP A 63 -11.95 7.81 -7.39
C ASP A 63 -11.20 8.74 -8.38
N LEU A 64 -9.96 8.39 -8.76
CA LEU A 64 -9.21 9.10 -9.80
C LEU A 64 -9.65 8.71 -11.22
N LEU A 65 -10.22 7.52 -11.41
CA LEU A 65 -10.70 7.04 -12.71
C LEU A 65 -12.02 7.71 -13.10
N PRO A 66 -12.34 7.81 -14.42
CA PRO A 66 -13.63 8.26 -14.89
C PRO A 66 -14.78 7.47 -14.27
N ARG A 67 -15.79 8.17 -13.75
CA ARG A 67 -16.99 7.54 -13.18
C ARG A 67 -17.98 7.08 -14.24
N SER A 68 -17.94 7.73 -15.40
CA SER A 68 -18.80 7.46 -16.55
C SER A 68 -18.05 7.75 -17.83
N SER A 69 -18.44 7.08 -18.90
CA SER A 69 -18.03 7.45 -20.24
C SER A 69 -18.59 8.82 -20.64
N PRO A 70 -17.89 9.58 -21.46
CA PRO A 70 -18.43 10.78 -22.09
C PRO A 70 -19.46 10.40 -23.16
N GLU A 71 -20.51 11.23 -23.29
CA GLU A 71 -21.51 11.11 -24.35
C GLU A 71 -21.13 12.05 -25.49
N ILE A 72 -20.67 11.50 -26.62
CA ILE A 72 -20.31 12.29 -27.81
C ILE A 72 -21.16 11.81 -28.99
N PRO A 73 -21.90 12.71 -29.68
CA PRO A 73 -22.69 12.34 -30.84
C PRO A 73 -21.86 11.61 -31.90
N GLY A 74 -22.29 10.41 -32.27
CA GLY A 74 -21.63 9.58 -33.29
C GLY A 74 -20.51 8.67 -32.78
N PHE A 75 -20.22 8.67 -31.47
CA PHE A 75 -19.22 7.78 -30.87
C PHE A 75 -19.84 6.95 -29.74
N ASP A 76 -19.40 5.69 -29.64
CA ASP A 76 -19.70 4.80 -28.52
C ASP A 76 -18.39 4.55 -27.76
N ILE A 77 -18.24 5.18 -26.59
CA ILE A 77 -17.00 5.22 -25.83
C ILE A 77 -17.20 4.49 -24.50
N ALA A 78 -16.30 3.57 -24.19
CA ALA A 78 -16.28 2.89 -22.90
C ALA A 78 -14.84 2.68 -22.43
N GLY A 79 -14.65 2.67 -21.11
CA GLY A 79 -13.36 2.44 -20.48
C GLY A 79 -13.54 1.72 -19.15
N VAL A 80 -12.64 0.77 -18.87
CA VAL A 80 -12.58 0.06 -17.60
C VAL A 80 -11.13 -0.24 -17.27
N SER A 81 -10.77 -0.12 -15.99
CA SER A 81 -9.48 -0.57 -15.46
C SER A 81 -9.75 -1.62 -14.39
N ILE A 82 -9.18 -2.80 -14.58
CA ILE A 82 -9.32 -3.94 -13.66
C ILE A 82 -7.91 -4.23 -13.11
N PRO A 83 -7.61 -3.82 -11.87
CA PRO A 83 -6.29 -4.02 -11.31
C PRO A 83 -6.04 -5.52 -11.05
N ALA A 84 -4.83 -5.99 -11.39
CA ALA A 84 -4.41 -7.36 -11.11
C ALA A 84 -4.14 -7.59 -9.61
N GLU A 85 -3.67 -6.56 -8.91
CA GLU A 85 -3.40 -6.58 -7.47
C GLU A 85 -4.32 -5.61 -6.70
N MET A 86 -3.96 -5.28 -5.46
CA MET A 86 -4.70 -4.35 -4.61
C MET A 86 -4.74 -2.93 -5.21
N VAL A 87 -3.65 -2.49 -5.83
CA VAL A 87 -3.51 -1.19 -6.51
C VAL A 87 -2.79 -1.38 -7.85
N GLY A 88 -3.06 -0.52 -8.83
CA GLY A 88 -2.49 -0.62 -10.18
C GLY A 88 -1.54 0.53 -10.53
N GLY A 89 -0.74 0.36 -11.59
CA GLY A 89 -0.07 1.45 -12.30
C GLY A 89 -0.92 1.99 -13.46
N ASP A 90 -1.84 1.17 -13.96
CA ASP A 90 -2.70 1.46 -15.11
C ASP A 90 -3.69 2.59 -14.83
N TYR A 91 -3.88 3.41 -15.85
CA TYR A 91 -4.76 4.57 -15.82
C TYR A 91 -5.40 4.79 -17.17
N PHE A 92 -6.66 5.20 -17.15
CA PHE A 92 -7.29 5.78 -18.32
C PHE A 92 -8.11 7.00 -17.89
N ASP A 93 -8.29 7.94 -18.81
CA ASP A 93 -9.11 9.11 -18.55
C ASP A 93 -9.68 9.72 -19.83
N PHE A 94 -10.77 10.45 -19.65
CA PHE A 94 -11.42 11.28 -20.65
C PHE A 94 -11.26 12.73 -20.18
N ILE A 95 -10.29 13.43 -20.75
CA ILE A 95 -9.94 14.78 -20.32
C ILE A 95 -10.49 15.81 -21.30
N PRO A 96 -11.29 16.79 -20.85
CA PRO A 96 -11.64 17.91 -21.71
C PRO A 96 -10.37 18.69 -22.03
N MET A 97 -10.18 18.99 -23.31
CA MET A 97 -9.12 19.83 -23.83
C MET A 97 -9.73 21.13 -24.34
N LYS A 98 -8.89 22.05 -24.81
CA LYS A 98 -9.33 23.29 -25.41
C LYS A 98 -10.14 23.05 -26.69
N ASP A 99 -10.94 24.04 -27.08
CA ASP A 99 -11.76 24.04 -28.31
C ASP A 99 -12.78 22.90 -28.38
N ASP A 100 -13.32 22.49 -27.22
CA ASP A 100 -14.32 21.42 -27.07
C ASP A 100 -13.83 20.04 -27.54
N CYS A 101 -12.51 19.87 -27.65
CA CYS A 101 -11.88 18.59 -27.92
C CYS A 101 -11.88 17.70 -26.67
N LEU A 102 -12.09 16.40 -26.87
CA LEU A 102 -11.89 15.40 -25.82
C LEU A 102 -10.57 14.66 -26.06
N GLY A 103 -9.69 14.68 -25.07
CA GLY A 103 -8.51 13.83 -25.03
C GLY A 103 -8.82 12.49 -24.38
N ILE A 104 -8.38 11.40 -25.02
CA ILE A 104 -8.46 10.05 -24.46
C ILE A 104 -7.06 9.65 -24.01
N VAL A 105 -6.94 9.28 -22.74
CA VAL A 105 -5.67 8.91 -22.12
C VAL A 105 -5.70 7.44 -21.74
N VAL A 106 -4.61 6.75 -22.04
CA VAL A 106 -4.25 5.47 -21.41
C VAL A 106 -2.80 5.57 -20.97
N ALA A 107 -2.53 5.19 -19.73
CA ALA A 107 -1.18 5.22 -19.18
C ALA A 107 -0.88 3.99 -18.33
N ASP A 108 0.39 3.64 -18.25
CA ASP A 108 0.93 2.59 -17.39
C ASP A 108 2.18 3.12 -16.68
N VAL A 109 2.18 3.05 -15.35
CA VAL A 109 3.28 3.46 -14.49
C VAL A 109 4.14 2.25 -14.17
N SER A 110 5.47 2.40 -14.26
CA SER A 110 6.40 1.35 -13.87
C SER A 110 6.22 0.98 -12.39
N GLY A 111 5.81 -0.26 -12.12
CA GLY A 111 5.61 -0.82 -10.79
C GLY A 111 4.13 -0.99 -10.41
N HIS A 112 3.88 -1.67 -9.29
CA HIS A 112 2.53 -2.02 -8.84
C HIS A 112 2.35 -1.80 -7.33
N ASP A 113 3.26 -1.04 -6.71
CA ASP A 113 3.22 -0.70 -5.30
C ASP A 113 2.39 0.57 -5.05
N LEU A 114 2.22 0.92 -3.77
CA LEU A 114 1.54 2.16 -3.37
C LEU A 114 2.20 3.41 -4.00
N GLY A 115 3.53 3.40 -4.15
CA GLY A 115 4.26 4.49 -4.78
C GLY A 115 3.86 4.69 -6.24
N ALA A 116 3.63 3.61 -7.00
CA ALA A 116 3.24 3.69 -8.41
C ALA A 116 1.86 4.32 -8.55
N SER A 117 0.92 3.98 -7.66
CA SER A 117 -0.41 4.58 -7.65
C SER A 117 -0.39 6.07 -7.27
N ILE A 118 0.49 6.49 -6.35
CA ILE A 118 0.69 7.91 -6.02
C ILE A 118 1.29 8.65 -7.23
N PHE A 119 2.29 8.07 -7.88
CA PHE A 119 2.92 8.64 -9.06
C PHE A 119 1.93 8.76 -10.23
N MET A 120 1.02 7.80 -10.39
CA MET A 120 -0.12 7.91 -11.30
C MET A 120 -0.97 9.13 -10.92
N GLY A 121 -1.38 9.25 -9.65
CA GLY A 121 -2.20 10.37 -9.20
C GLY A 121 -1.59 11.75 -9.50
N GLN A 122 -0.27 11.89 -9.35
CA GLN A 122 0.48 13.08 -9.76
C GLN A 122 0.46 13.27 -11.28
N THR A 123 0.79 12.23 -12.05
CA THR A 123 0.74 12.23 -13.51
C THR A 123 -0.60 12.73 -14.02
N ARG A 124 -1.70 12.20 -13.49
CA ARG A 124 -3.07 12.63 -13.81
C ARG A 124 -3.30 14.10 -13.51
N ALA A 125 -2.89 14.57 -12.33
CA ALA A 125 -3.10 15.96 -11.91
C ALA A 125 -2.40 16.93 -12.86
N TYR A 126 -1.14 16.65 -13.21
CA TYR A 126 -0.37 17.43 -14.18
C TYR A 126 -0.97 17.37 -15.58
N LEU A 127 -1.33 16.17 -16.04
CA LEU A 127 -1.91 15.99 -17.37
C LEU A 127 -3.22 16.77 -17.53
N ARG A 128 -4.14 16.68 -16.56
CA ARG A 128 -5.40 17.46 -16.58
C ARG A 128 -5.18 18.96 -16.54
N ALA A 129 -4.20 19.44 -15.77
CA ALA A 129 -3.87 20.86 -15.72
C ALA A 129 -3.26 21.36 -17.05
N LEU A 130 -2.31 20.61 -17.60
CA LEU A 130 -1.62 20.97 -18.85
C LEU A 130 -2.57 20.89 -20.05
N ALA A 131 -3.46 19.91 -20.11
CA ALA A 131 -4.44 19.77 -21.19
C ALA A 131 -5.42 20.95 -21.30
N GLN A 132 -5.63 21.71 -20.21
CA GLN A 132 -6.44 22.94 -20.21
C GLN A 132 -5.64 24.18 -20.60
N LEU A 133 -4.31 24.16 -20.41
CA LEU A 133 -3.44 25.31 -20.62
C LEU A 133 -2.79 25.33 -22.02
N LYS A 134 -2.50 24.16 -22.58
CA LYS A 134 -1.76 24.00 -23.84
C LYS A 134 -2.71 23.72 -25.01
N ASN A 135 -2.25 24.06 -26.21
CA ASN A 135 -3.04 23.88 -27.43
C ASN A 135 -2.63 22.64 -28.23
N SER A 136 -1.53 21.98 -27.87
CA SER A 136 -1.00 20.83 -28.62
C SER A 136 -0.56 19.69 -27.70
N VAL A 137 -0.83 18.45 -28.13
CA VAL A 137 -0.40 17.23 -27.43
C VAL A 137 1.12 17.19 -27.20
N PRO A 138 1.99 17.55 -28.18
CA PRO A 138 3.44 17.56 -27.95
C PRO A 138 3.88 18.51 -26.82
N GLU A 139 3.27 19.69 -26.71
CA GLU A 139 3.56 20.62 -25.60
C GLU A 139 3.10 20.05 -24.26
N VAL A 140 1.91 19.45 -24.20
CA VAL A 140 1.40 18.80 -22.99
C VAL A 140 2.37 17.71 -22.53
N MET A 141 2.81 16.85 -23.46
CA MET A 141 3.70 15.73 -23.14
C MET A 141 5.10 16.19 -22.75
N HIS A 142 5.63 17.25 -23.37
CA HIS A 142 6.93 17.82 -23.03
C HIS A 142 6.96 18.38 -21.61
N ASP A 143 6.00 19.24 -21.27
CA ASP A 143 5.90 19.86 -19.95
C ASP A 143 5.57 18.82 -18.87
N LEU A 144 4.71 17.84 -19.19
CA LEU A 144 4.41 16.72 -18.28
C LEU A 144 5.69 15.96 -17.93
N ASN A 145 6.49 15.61 -18.93
CA ASN A 145 7.75 14.91 -18.71
C ASN A 145 8.72 15.74 -17.87
N GLN A 146 8.78 17.07 -18.09
CA GLN A 146 9.62 17.95 -17.29
C GLN A 146 9.19 17.96 -15.81
N PHE A 147 7.89 18.15 -15.53
CA PHE A 147 7.37 18.16 -14.16
C PHE A 147 7.56 16.82 -13.48
N LEU A 148 7.29 15.71 -14.18
CA LEU A 148 7.52 14.38 -13.63
C LEU A 148 9.00 14.13 -13.33
N MET A 149 9.94 14.60 -14.15
CA MET A 149 11.37 14.48 -13.85
C MET A 149 11.82 15.31 -12.65
N GLU A 150 11.22 16.48 -12.42
CA GLU A 150 11.55 17.33 -11.26
C GLU A 150 11.07 16.71 -9.94
N ASP A 151 9.92 16.03 -9.97
CA ASP A 151 9.33 15.37 -8.79
C ASP A 151 9.74 13.91 -8.61
N ALA A 152 10.19 13.25 -9.66
CA ALA A 152 10.64 11.85 -9.62
C ALA A 152 11.93 11.72 -8.81
N ARG A 153 11.79 11.35 -7.54
CA ARG A 153 12.92 10.96 -6.67
C ARG A 153 13.39 9.52 -6.91
N ASP A 154 12.53 8.69 -7.50
CA ASP A 154 12.79 7.29 -7.85
C ASP A 154 12.95 7.13 -9.37
N GLN A 155 13.58 6.04 -9.81
CA GLN A 155 13.72 5.64 -11.24
C GLN A 155 12.38 5.15 -11.87
N ARG A 156 11.26 5.78 -11.50
CA ARG A 156 9.94 5.45 -12.03
C ARG A 156 9.68 6.24 -13.32
N PHE A 157 8.93 5.63 -14.22
CA PHE A 157 8.49 6.27 -15.46
C PHE A 157 7.04 5.89 -15.75
N VAL A 158 6.42 6.63 -16.66
CA VAL A 158 5.06 6.37 -17.12
C VAL A 158 5.04 6.33 -18.65
N THR A 159 4.38 5.32 -19.20
CA THR A 159 4.08 5.24 -20.63
C THR A 159 2.68 5.79 -20.83
N ILE A 160 2.51 6.74 -21.75
CA ILE A 160 1.22 7.42 -21.97
C ILE A 160 0.89 7.43 -23.46
N VAL A 161 -0.36 7.12 -23.77
CA VAL A 161 -1.02 7.42 -25.03
C VAL A 161 -2.06 8.49 -24.76
N LEU A 162 -1.95 9.62 -25.45
CA LEU A 162 -2.94 10.69 -25.48
C LEU A 162 -3.35 10.91 -26.94
N ALA A 163 -4.64 10.76 -27.22
CA ALA A 163 -5.26 10.94 -28.54
C ALA A 163 -6.39 11.97 -28.49
#